data_AF-A0A3D3W5N1-F1
#
_entry.id   AF-A0A3D3W5N1-F1
#
_cell.length_a   1.000
_cell.length_b   1.000
_cell.length_c   1.000
_cell.angle_alpha   90.00
_cell.angle_beta   90.00
_cell.angle_gamma   90.00
#
_symmetry.space_group_name_H-M   'P 1'
#
loop_
_entity.id
_entity.type
_entity.pdbx_description
1 polymer ?
#
loop_
_entity_poly.entity_id
_entity_poly.type
_entity_poly.pdbx_seq_one_letter_code
_entity_poly.pdbx_strand_id
1 'polypeptide(L)'
;MPRGNPRGIRSVADLLRDDLKVVQANPDAAAVARLTRDVLTKQGLWDALAAATDGYRTTVNDVANDVQVGAADAGIVYDVVLYGREQLEFVEAEELRGAVSKVALGVTTSCQQPAAALHFARYVTAEDRGLEEYRRQGFVVERGDVWADVPELSVYAGSMLRPAIEETITAFEQREGVRVARSYNGCGILVAQMKSGQHPDAYFACDVEFMKQVSELFGPATEVSQNELVILVPKGNPRQIAGLQDLTQQGLRVGIGHEKQCAMGWITQKTFAETGLTTKIMENVTVQTPTGDMLVNQLRTGSLDAAVAYLSNAAGSADFLDAVQIQGIPCSVATQPWAVLRASKHSHLAARLFGRIQSAESQEIFAAEGFRWQLSAGVESAREASEVPGSVQP
;
A
#
# COMPACT_ATOMS: atom_id res chain seq x y z
N MET A 1 -15.44 -30.29 -22.63
CA MET A 1 -15.93 -31.47 -23.39
C MET A 1 -17.32 -31.86 -22.90
N PRO A 2 -18.03 -32.78 -23.59
CA PRO A 2 -19.25 -33.37 -23.04
C PRO A 2 -18.98 -34.08 -21.72
N ARG A 3 -19.97 -34.05 -20.81
CA ARG A 3 -19.90 -34.68 -19.50
C ARG A 3 -19.64 -36.19 -19.60
N GLY A 4 -18.84 -36.73 -18.68
CA GLY A 4 -18.37 -38.11 -18.68
C GLY A 4 -17.18 -38.38 -19.60
N ASN A 5 -16.60 -37.33 -20.20
CA ASN A 5 -15.39 -37.34 -21.01
C ASN A 5 -15.29 -38.54 -21.98
N PRO A 6 -16.24 -38.70 -22.92
CA PRO A 6 -16.33 -39.88 -23.77
C PRO A 6 -15.11 -40.07 -24.67
N ARG A 7 -14.35 -38.99 -24.92
CA ARG A 7 -13.14 -39.01 -25.76
C ARG A 7 -11.83 -39.14 -24.97
N GLY A 8 -11.90 -39.20 -23.63
CA GLY A 8 -10.76 -39.43 -22.76
C GLY A 8 -9.73 -38.30 -22.72
N ILE A 9 -10.16 -37.05 -22.87
CA ILE A 9 -9.31 -35.84 -22.93
C ILE A 9 -8.83 -35.48 -21.53
N ARG A 10 -7.53 -35.33 -21.32
CA ARG A 10 -6.90 -35.07 -20.01
C ARG A 10 -5.88 -33.93 -20.03
N SER A 11 -5.39 -33.53 -21.21
CA SER A 11 -4.41 -32.45 -21.36
C SER A 11 -4.59 -31.70 -22.68
N VAL A 12 -3.80 -30.64 -22.87
CA VAL A 12 -3.75 -29.96 -24.17
C VAL A 12 -3.19 -30.88 -25.25
N ALA A 13 -2.26 -31.77 -24.92
CA ALA A 13 -1.69 -32.72 -25.88
C ALA A 13 -2.75 -33.67 -26.48
N ASP A 14 -3.78 -34.04 -25.73
CA ASP A 14 -4.85 -34.89 -26.25
C ASP A 14 -5.65 -34.21 -27.36
N LEU A 15 -5.73 -32.86 -27.35
CA LEU A 15 -6.43 -32.08 -28.37
C LEU A 15 -5.74 -32.13 -29.75
N LEU A 16 -4.53 -32.69 -29.83
CA LEU A 16 -3.78 -32.86 -31.08
C LEU A 16 -4.12 -34.16 -31.81
N ARG A 17 -4.99 -35.00 -31.25
CA ARG A 17 -5.37 -36.28 -31.87
C ARG A 17 -6.28 -36.04 -33.07
N ASP A 18 -5.95 -36.66 -34.20
CA ASP A 18 -6.69 -36.54 -35.46
C ASP A 18 -8.14 -37.04 -35.39
N ASP A 19 -8.52 -37.81 -34.35
CA ASP A 19 -9.89 -38.30 -34.18
C ASP A 19 -10.82 -37.26 -33.53
N LEU A 20 -10.29 -36.17 -32.96
CA LEU A 20 -11.08 -35.15 -32.26
C LEU A 20 -11.45 -33.98 -33.15
N LYS A 21 -12.67 -33.45 -32.95
CA LYS A 21 -13.07 -32.12 -33.43
C LYS A 21 -12.85 -31.08 -32.35
N VAL A 22 -11.90 -30.18 -32.56
CA VAL A 22 -11.52 -29.13 -31.61
C VAL A 22 -11.93 -27.76 -32.13
N VAL A 23 -12.67 -27.01 -31.33
CA VAL A 23 -13.04 -25.62 -31.63
C VAL A 23 -12.48 -24.67 -30.59
N GLN A 24 -12.02 -23.51 -31.02
CA GLN A 24 -11.49 -22.47 -30.12
C GLN A 24 -12.19 -21.13 -30.37
N ALA A 25 -12.10 -20.21 -29.41
CA ALA A 25 -12.44 -18.82 -29.69
C ALA A 25 -11.31 -18.20 -30.54
N ASN A 26 -11.63 -17.23 -31.39
CA ASN A 26 -10.63 -16.57 -32.24
C ASN A 26 -9.64 -15.74 -31.39
N PRO A 27 -8.31 -15.98 -31.48
CA PRO A 27 -7.29 -15.19 -30.76
C PRO A 27 -7.33 -13.68 -31.05
N ASP A 28 -7.76 -13.26 -32.24
CA ASP A 28 -7.82 -11.83 -32.56
C ASP A 28 -9.05 -11.15 -31.95
N ALA A 29 -10.10 -11.92 -31.63
CA ALA A 29 -11.36 -11.40 -31.12
C ALA A 29 -11.56 -11.63 -29.60
N ALA A 30 -11.16 -12.79 -29.08
CA ALA A 30 -11.52 -13.25 -27.74
C ALA A 30 -10.33 -13.22 -26.78
N ALA A 31 -10.55 -12.66 -25.58
CA ALA A 31 -9.53 -12.58 -24.53
C ALA A 31 -9.01 -13.96 -24.09
N VAL A 32 -9.90 -14.97 -23.99
CA VAL A 32 -9.47 -16.33 -23.61
C VAL A 32 -8.48 -16.89 -24.61
N ALA A 33 -8.69 -16.66 -25.89
CA ALA A 33 -7.88 -17.25 -26.94
C ALA A 33 -6.52 -16.57 -27.06
N ARG A 34 -6.45 -15.25 -26.82
CA ARG A 34 -5.16 -14.55 -26.61
C ARG A 34 -4.40 -15.14 -25.45
N LEU A 35 -5.06 -15.29 -24.29
CA LEU A 35 -4.43 -15.83 -23.10
C LEU A 35 -3.94 -17.27 -23.30
N THR A 36 -4.76 -18.13 -23.90
CA THR A 36 -4.41 -19.50 -24.28
C THR A 36 -3.21 -19.51 -25.22
N ARG A 37 -3.23 -18.69 -26.29
CA ARG A 37 -2.09 -18.57 -27.21
C ARG A 37 -0.82 -18.16 -26.48
N ASP A 38 -0.88 -17.11 -25.68
CA ASP A 38 0.33 -16.55 -25.06
C ASP A 38 0.95 -17.55 -24.06
N VAL A 39 0.13 -18.30 -23.32
CA VAL A 39 0.59 -19.35 -22.40
C VAL A 39 1.16 -20.56 -23.14
N LEU A 40 0.50 -21.03 -24.20
CA LEU A 40 0.93 -22.21 -24.95
C LEU A 40 2.10 -21.92 -25.90
N THR A 41 2.24 -20.69 -26.40
CA THR A 41 3.38 -20.26 -27.23
C THR A 41 4.68 -20.36 -26.44
N LYS A 42 4.68 -19.93 -25.18
CA LYS A 42 5.85 -20.05 -24.29
C LYS A 42 6.27 -21.49 -24.03
N GLN A 43 5.36 -22.44 -24.24
CA GLN A 43 5.58 -23.88 -24.07
C GLN A 43 5.84 -24.60 -25.41
N GLY A 44 5.80 -23.88 -26.54
CA GLY A 44 5.96 -24.47 -27.87
C GLY A 44 4.77 -25.32 -28.34
N LEU A 45 3.60 -25.19 -27.70
CA LEU A 45 2.42 -26.01 -27.96
C LEU A 45 1.37 -25.31 -28.84
N TRP A 46 1.46 -23.98 -28.98
CA TRP A 46 0.44 -23.21 -29.68
C TRP A 46 0.30 -23.59 -31.16
N ASP A 47 1.40 -23.66 -31.91
CA ASP A 47 1.34 -23.88 -33.36
C ASP A 47 0.71 -25.24 -33.70
N ALA A 48 1.05 -26.27 -32.91
CA ALA A 48 0.45 -27.60 -33.05
C ALA A 48 -1.05 -27.58 -32.74
N LEU A 49 -1.46 -26.92 -31.66
CA LEU A 49 -2.88 -26.80 -31.29
C LEU A 49 -3.68 -25.98 -32.32
N ALA A 50 -3.11 -24.87 -32.80
CA ALA A 50 -3.73 -24.03 -33.81
C ALA A 50 -3.94 -24.79 -35.12
N ALA A 51 -2.98 -25.63 -35.53
CA ALA A 51 -3.11 -26.50 -36.69
C ALA A 51 -4.16 -27.62 -36.50
N ALA A 52 -4.29 -28.15 -35.28
CA ALA A 52 -5.28 -29.17 -34.93
C ALA A 52 -6.69 -28.60 -34.68
N THR A 53 -6.90 -27.29 -34.79
CA THR A 53 -8.20 -26.65 -34.52
C THR A 53 -9.08 -26.65 -35.78
N ASP A 54 -10.21 -27.33 -35.73
CA ASP A 54 -11.19 -27.42 -36.83
C ASP A 54 -11.91 -26.10 -37.13
N GLY A 55 -12.04 -25.23 -36.13
CA GLY A 55 -12.72 -23.96 -36.32
C GLY A 55 -12.64 -22.98 -35.18
N TYR A 56 -12.63 -21.71 -35.55
CA TYR A 56 -12.70 -20.60 -34.61
C TYR A 56 -14.12 -20.06 -34.48
N ARG A 57 -14.47 -19.58 -33.29
CA ARG A 57 -15.72 -18.88 -32.99
C ARG A 57 -15.45 -17.48 -32.46
N THR A 58 -16.46 -16.62 -32.57
CA THR A 58 -16.39 -15.24 -32.10
C THR A 58 -16.43 -15.13 -30.58
N THR A 59 -17.17 -16.00 -29.89
CA THR A 59 -17.32 -15.98 -28.44
C THR A 59 -17.05 -17.34 -27.81
N VAL A 60 -16.67 -17.32 -26.53
CA VAL A 60 -16.53 -18.54 -25.71
C VAL A 60 -17.85 -19.28 -25.51
N ASN A 61 -18.97 -18.57 -25.58
CA ASN A 61 -20.29 -19.17 -25.50
C ASN A 61 -20.59 -20.03 -26.73
N ASP A 62 -20.17 -19.58 -27.92
CA ASP A 62 -20.33 -20.34 -29.17
C ASP A 62 -19.49 -21.62 -29.13
N VAL A 63 -18.24 -21.53 -28.65
CA VAL A 63 -17.35 -22.69 -28.43
C VAL A 63 -18.03 -23.71 -27.50
N ALA A 64 -18.53 -23.26 -26.36
CA ALA A 64 -19.22 -24.14 -25.41
C ALA A 64 -20.50 -24.74 -26.02
N ASN A 65 -21.23 -23.98 -26.83
CA ASN A 65 -22.46 -24.45 -27.48
C ASN A 65 -22.18 -25.57 -28.49
N ASP A 66 -21.13 -25.41 -29.31
CA ASP A 66 -20.73 -26.42 -30.29
C ASP A 66 -20.37 -27.75 -29.63
N VAL A 67 -19.67 -27.70 -28.50
CA VAL A 67 -19.37 -28.89 -27.71
C VAL A 67 -20.65 -29.49 -27.13
N GLN A 68 -21.56 -28.66 -26.62
CA GLN A 68 -22.81 -29.09 -25.99
C GLN A 68 -23.76 -29.79 -26.97
N VAL A 69 -23.87 -29.29 -28.20
CA VAL A 69 -24.72 -29.89 -29.24
C VAL A 69 -24.01 -31.02 -30.02
N GLY A 70 -22.75 -31.31 -29.69
CA GLY A 70 -21.95 -32.36 -30.35
C GLY A 70 -21.40 -31.99 -31.72
N ALA A 71 -21.37 -30.70 -32.08
CA ALA A 71 -20.70 -30.21 -33.28
C ALA A 71 -19.16 -30.29 -33.17
N ALA A 72 -18.64 -30.24 -31.94
CA ALA A 72 -17.24 -30.44 -31.61
C ALA A 72 -17.08 -31.36 -30.38
N ASP A 73 -15.93 -32.01 -30.26
CA ASP A 73 -15.60 -32.88 -29.13
C ASP A 73 -15.03 -32.08 -27.94
N ALA A 74 -14.31 -30.99 -28.24
CA ALA A 74 -13.64 -30.18 -27.23
C ALA A 74 -13.52 -28.72 -27.65
N GLY A 75 -13.36 -27.87 -26.64
CA GLY A 75 -12.98 -26.49 -26.84
C GLY A 75 -12.41 -25.86 -25.58
N ILE A 76 -11.66 -24.78 -25.77
CA ILE A 76 -10.99 -24.04 -24.70
C ILE A 76 -11.80 -22.79 -24.38
N VAL A 77 -12.28 -22.71 -23.14
CA VAL A 77 -13.12 -21.62 -22.61
C VAL A 77 -12.70 -21.30 -21.17
N TYR A 78 -13.19 -20.19 -20.61
CA TYR A 78 -13.09 -19.96 -19.17
C TYR A 78 -13.98 -20.95 -18.42
N ASP A 79 -13.53 -21.40 -17.25
CA ASP A 79 -14.26 -22.26 -16.32
C ASP A 79 -15.69 -21.76 -16.04
N VAL A 80 -15.86 -20.46 -15.81
CA VAL A 80 -17.13 -19.82 -15.51
C VAL A 80 -18.18 -19.99 -16.63
N VAL A 81 -17.76 -20.23 -17.87
CA VAL A 81 -18.68 -20.45 -19.02
C VAL A 81 -19.49 -21.75 -18.85
N LEU A 82 -18.99 -22.69 -18.05
CA LEU A 82 -19.69 -23.94 -17.75
C LEU A 82 -20.77 -23.77 -16.68
N TYR A 83 -20.84 -22.61 -16.01
CA TYR A 83 -21.90 -22.34 -15.06
C TYR A 83 -23.29 -22.47 -15.73
N GLY A 84 -24.16 -23.30 -15.14
CA GLY A 84 -25.48 -23.61 -15.69
C GLY A 84 -25.48 -24.60 -16.88
N ARG A 85 -24.32 -25.13 -17.30
CA ARG A 85 -24.20 -26.11 -18.40
C ARG A 85 -23.86 -27.50 -17.90
N GLU A 86 -24.82 -28.17 -17.26
CA GLU A 86 -24.63 -29.49 -16.62
C GLU A 86 -24.24 -30.64 -17.57
N GLN A 87 -24.36 -30.43 -18.89
CA GLN A 87 -23.98 -31.40 -19.93
C GLN A 87 -22.51 -31.31 -20.34
N LEU A 88 -21.79 -30.30 -19.84
CA LEU A 88 -20.38 -30.09 -20.10
C LEU A 88 -19.58 -30.35 -18.83
N GLU A 89 -18.32 -30.71 -19.01
CA GLU A 89 -17.32 -30.70 -17.95
C GLU A 89 -15.98 -30.19 -18.51
N PHE A 90 -15.11 -29.77 -17.59
CA PHE A 90 -13.76 -29.30 -17.91
C PHE A 90 -12.72 -30.19 -17.24
N VAL A 91 -11.50 -30.10 -17.76
CA VAL A 91 -10.30 -30.71 -17.21
C VAL A 91 -9.33 -29.56 -16.95
N GLU A 92 -8.73 -29.56 -15.77
CA GLU A 92 -7.63 -28.67 -15.45
C GLU A 92 -6.37 -29.17 -16.16
N ALA A 93 -6.10 -28.62 -17.34
CA ALA A 93 -4.88 -28.90 -18.07
C ALA A 93 -3.70 -28.16 -17.41
N GLU A 94 -2.62 -28.89 -17.07
CA GLU A 94 -1.43 -28.32 -16.43
C GLU A 94 -0.83 -27.19 -17.26
N GLU A 95 -0.86 -27.35 -18.59
CA GLU A 95 -0.32 -26.40 -19.57
C GLU A 95 -1.06 -25.06 -19.54
N LEU A 96 -2.30 -25.03 -19.03
CA LEU A 96 -3.14 -23.83 -18.93
C LEU A 96 -3.31 -23.31 -17.50
N ARG A 97 -2.64 -23.90 -16.49
CA ARG A 97 -2.77 -23.45 -15.09
C ARG A 97 -2.42 -21.97 -14.89
N GLY A 98 -1.49 -21.44 -15.69
CA GLY A 98 -1.11 -20.02 -15.69
C GLY A 98 -2.06 -19.09 -16.46
N ALA A 99 -3.04 -19.63 -17.19
CA ALA A 99 -3.98 -18.88 -18.03
C ALA A 99 -5.15 -18.32 -17.19
N VAL A 100 -4.85 -17.45 -16.22
CA VAL A 100 -5.86 -16.81 -15.35
C VAL A 100 -6.21 -15.43 -15.88
N SER A 101 -7.51 -15.16 -16.05
CA SER A 101 -8.01 -13.81 -16.38
C SER A 101 -8.53 -13.12 -15.12
N LYS A 102 -8.01 -11.92 -14.84
CA LYS A 102 -8.50 -11.08 -13.73
C LYS A 102 -9.54 -10.11 -14.26
N VAL A 103 -10.71 -10.09 -13.63
CA VAL A 103 -11.77 -9.12 -13.90
C VAL A 103 -11.61 -7.95 -12.94
N ALA A 104 -11.56 -6.73 -13.47
CA ALA A 104 -11.37 -5.52 -12.70
C ALA A 104 -12.51 -4.52 -12.94
N LEU A 105 -12.81 -3.73 -11.91
CA LEU A 105 -13.72 -2.60 -11.98
C LEU A 105 -12.93 -1.31 -11.77
N GLY A 106 -12.92 -0.43 -12.78
CA GLY A 106 -12.22 0.84 -12.74
C GLY A 106 -13.18 2.03 -12.59
N VAL A 107 -12.80 3.01 -11.77
CA VAL A 107 -13.43 4.34 -11.74
C VAL A 107 -12.48 5.32 -12.41
N THR A 108 -12.96 6.02 -13.44
CA THR A 108 -12.13 6.96 -14.22
C THR A 108 -11.70 8.16 -13.37
N THR A 109 -10.48 8.66 -13.58
CA THR A 109 -9.96 9.85 -12.89
C THR A 109 -10.76 11.12 -13.19
N SER A 110 -11.42 11.20 -14.35
CA SER A 110 -12.29 12.30 -14.77
C SER A 110 -13.76 12.15 -14.33
N CYS A 111 -14.08 11.20 -13.44
CA CYS A 111 -15.45 10.98 -12.97
C CYS A 111 -15.99 12.23 -12.27
N GLN A 112 -17.15 12.72 -12.70
CA GLN A 112 -17.82 13.90 -12.13
C GLN A 112 -18.49 13.62 -10.77
N GLN A 113 -18.75 12.34 -10.46
CA GLN A 113 -19.38 11.88 -9.22
C GLN A 113 -18.58 10.73 -8.59
N PRO A 114 -17.32 10.99 -8.19
CA PRO A 114 -16.40 9.93 -7.76
C PRO A 114 -16.92 9.16 -6.55
N ALA A 115 -17.54 9.84 -5.58
CA ALA A 115 -18.09 9.18 -4.38
C ALA A 115 -19.19 8.17 -4.72
N ALA A 116 -20.11 8.51 -5.64
CA ALA A 116 -21.17 7.60 -6.07
C ALA A 116 -20.62 6.41 -6.88
N ALA A 117 -19.68 6.67 -7.80
CA ALA A 117 -19.03 5.62 -8.58
C ALA A 117 -18.23 4.65 -7.69
N LEU A 118 -17.49 5.17 -6.70
CA LEU A 118 -16.73 4.37 -5.74
C LEU A 118 -17.64 3.62 -4.75
N HIS A 119 -18.78 4.20 -4.38
CA HIS A 119 -19.81 3.51 -3.60
C HIS A 119 -20.35 2.28 -4.33
N PHE A 120 -20.73 2.43 -5.60
CA PHE A 120 -21.13 1.30 -6.43
C PHE A 120 -19.99 0.28 -6.60
N ALA A 121 -18.76 0.74 -6.82
CA ALA A 121 -17.61 -0.15 -6.95
C ALA A 121 -17.39 -0.99 -5.69
N ARG A 122 -17.46 -0.37 -4.51
CA ARG A 122 -17.39 -1.08 -3.23
C ARG A 122 -18.51 -2.10 -3.07
N TYR A 123 -19.72 -1.83 -3.56
CA TYR A 123 -20.83 -2.79 -3.49
C TYR A 123 -20.55 -4.03 -4.32
N VAL A 124 -20.09 -3.83 -5.56
CA VAL A 124 -19.75 -4.91 -6.48
C VAL A 124 -18.58 -5.76 -5.95
N THR A 125 -17.60 -5.12 -5.30
CA THR A 125 -16.40 -5.81 -4.78
C THR A 125 -16.50 -6.22 -3.31
N ALA A 126 -17.64 -6.05 -2.65
CA ALA A 126 -17.79 -6.43 -1.25
C ALA A 126 -17.99 -7.94 -1.09
N GLU A 127 -17.34 -8.52 -0.08
CA GLU A 127 -17.35 -9.97 0.15
C GLU A 127 -18.73 -10.52 0.54
N ASP A 128 -19.56 -9.70 1.16
CA ASP A 128 -20.92 -10.04 1.60
C ASP A 128 -22.01 -9.43 0.71
N ARG A 129 -21.66 -8.93 -0.49
CA ARG A 129 -22.59 -8.42 -1.50
C ARG A 129 -22.22 -8.89 -2.91
N GLY A 130 -21.60 -8.04 -3.72
CA GLY A 130 -21.38 -8.34 -5.14
C GLY A 130 -20.51 -9.58 -5.35
N LEU A 131 -19.46 -9.79 -4.56
CA LEU A 131 -18.63 -10.98 -4.70
C LEU A 131 -19.34 -12.29 -4.32
N GLU A 132 -20.40 -12.22 -3.50
CA GLU A 132 -21.25 -13.38 -3.25
C GLU A 132 -21.99 -13.81 -4.52
N GLU A 133 -22.49 -12.85 -5.30
CA GLU A 133 -23.10 -13.14 -6.60
C GLU A 133 -22.08 -13.71 -7.58
N TYR A 134 -20.88 -13.14 -7.65
CA TYR A 134 -19.82 -13.68 -8.51
C TYR A 134 -19.47 -15.13 -8.14
N ARG A 135 -19.35 -15.44 -6.83
CA ARG A 135 -19.16 -16.83 -6.37
C ARG A 135 -20.32 -17.73 -6.78
N ARG A 136 -21.55 -17.26 -6.61
CA ARG A 136 -22.76 -18.01 -6.99
C ARG A 136 -22.74 -18.35 -8.48
N GLN A 137 -22.22 -17.47 -9.33
CA GLN A 137 -22.09 -17.64 -10.78
C GLN A 137 -20.84 -18.43 -11.20
N GLY A 138 -20.06 -18.98 -10.24
CA GLY A 138 -18.91 -19.84 -10.52
C GLY A 138 -17.58 -19.10 -10.69
N PHE A 139 -17.50 -17.80 -10.41
CA PHE A 139 -16.22 -17.09 -10.38
C PHE A 139 -15.43 -17.44 -9.11
N VAL A 140 -14.12 -17.63 -9.26
CA VAL A 140 -13.17 -17.54 -8.14
C VAL A 140 -12.99 -16.06 -7.80
N VAL A 141 -13.30 -15.68 -6.56
CA VAL A 141 -13.19 -14.28 -6.10
C VAL A 141 -12.05 -14.13 -5.10
N GLU A 142 -11.40 -12.96 -5.14
CA GLU A 142 -10.48 -12.54 -4.10
C GLU A 142 -11.25 -12.09 -2.84
N ARG A 143 -10.54 -11.92 -1.72
CA ARG A 143 -11.12 -11.34 -0.51
C ARG A 143 -11.55 -9.91 -0.78
N GLY A 144 -12.79 -9.57 -0.46
CA GLY A 144 -13.32 -8.20 -0.55
C GLY A 144 -13.35 -7.52 0.83
N ASP A 145 -13.67 -6.23 0.83
CA ASP A 145 -14.04 -5.54 2.06
C ASP A 145 -15.49 -5.92 2.45
N VAL A 146 -15.85 -5.78 3.72
CA VAL A 146 -17.24 -5.91 4.16
C VAL A 146 -18.04 -4.68 3.74
N TRP A 147 -19.25 -4.88 3.22
CA TRP A 147 -20.13 -3.82 2.78
C TRP A 147 -20.61 -2.94 3.94
N ALA A 148 -20.53 -1.64 3.73
CA ALA A 148 -21.24 -0.63 4.49
C ALA A 148 -21.59 0.52 3.55
N ASP A 149 -22.74 1.17 3.80
CA ASP A 149 -23.18 2.30 2.98
C ASP A 149 -22.19 3.48 3.08
N VAL A 150 -21.74 3.77 4.30
CA VAL A 150 -20.63 4.69 4.58
C VAL A 150 -19.63 3.93 5.45
N PRO A 151 -18.63 3.25 4.88
CA PRO A 151 -17.63 2.53 5.66
C PRO A 151 -16.77 3.52 6.46
N GLU A 152 -16.35 3.08 7.64
CA GLU A 152 -15.44 3.82 8.51
C GLU A 152 -14.13 3.05 8.64
N LEU A 153 -13.02 3.69 8.28
CA LEU A 153 -11.67 3.15 8.38
C LEU A 153 -10.99 3.69 9.64
N SER A 154 -10.60 2.84 10.58
CA SER A 154 -9.87 3.27 11.78
C SER A 154 -8.37 3.38 11.49
N VAL A 155 -7.80 4.56 11.66
CA VAL A 155 -6.37 4.83 11.41
C VAL A 155 -5.71 5.37 12.66
N TYR A 156 -4.69 4.66 13.14
CA TYR A 156 -3.80 5.16 14.19
C TYR A 156 -2.59 5.80 13.54
N ALA A 157 -2.21 6.99 13.99
CA ALA A 157 -1.05 7.69 13.45
C ALA A 157 -0.30 8.44 14.53
N GLY A 158 1.03 8.46 14.42
CA GLY A 158 1.86 9.32 15.26
C GLY A 158 1.41 10.77 15.19
N SER A 159 1.27 11.45 16.33
CA SER A 159 0.76 12.83 16.37
C SER A 159 1.56 13.81 15.51
N MET A 160 2.88 13.59 15.39
CA MET A 160 3.77 14.39 14.53
C MET A 160 3.41 14.33 13.03
N LEU A 161 2.74 13.27 12.57
CA LEU A 161 2.33 13.13 11.17
C LEU A 161 1.09 13.95 10.83
N ARG A 162 0.34 14.41 11.84
CA ARG A 162 -0.97 15.03 11.64
C ARG A 162 -0.92 16.22 10.66
N PRO A 163 -0.01 17.20 10.78
CA PRO A 163 0.05 18.31 9.84
C PRO A 163 0.26 17.85 8.39
N ALA A 164 1.04 16.78 8.20
CA ALA A 164 1.38 16.26 6.88
C ALA A 164 0.29 15.40 6.22
N ILE A 165 -0.64 14.83 6.99
CA ILE A 165 -1.61 13.84 6.47
C ILE A 165 -3.08 14.26 6.56
N GLU A 166 -3.42 15.22 7.43
CA GLU A 166 -4.83 15.55 7.72
C GLU A 166 -5.59 16.01 6.47
N GLU A 167 -4.99 16.88 5.65
CA GLU A 167 -5.59 17.35 4.40
C GLU A 167 -5.75 16.22 3.38
N THR A 168 -4.72 15.38 3.22
CA THR A 168 -4.76 14.20 2.36
C THR A 168 -5.89 13.24 2.73
N ILE A 169 -6.08 12.95 4.02
CA ILE A 169 -7.17 12.08 4.50
C ILE A 169 -8.53 12.75 4.28
N THR A 170 -8.64 14.06 4.52
CA THR A 170 -9.89 14.81 4.31
C THR A 170 -10.32 14.79 2.84
N ALA A 171 -9.38 15.03 1.92
CA ALA A 171 -9.63 14.93 0.49
C ALA A 171 -10.01 13.50 0.07
N PHE A 172 -9.38 12.48 0.69
CA PHE A 172 -9.73 11.07 0.48
C PHE A 172 -11.16 10.76 0.91
N GLU A 173 -11.57 11.15 2.12
CA GLU A 173 -12.95 10.95 2.62
C GLU A 173 -13.99 11.54 1.67
N GLN A 174 -13.77 12.79 1.22
CA GLN A 174 -14.66 13.48 0.31
C GLN A 174 -14.77 12.77 -1.05
N ARG A 175 -13.63 12.38 -1.64
CA ARG A 175 -13.60 11.68 -2.93
C ARG A 175 -14.27 10.31 -2.85
N GLU A 176 -13.98 9.56 -1.80
CA GLU A 176 -14.42 8.17 -1.65
C GLU A 176 -15.84 8.06 -1.09
N GLY A 177 -16.35 9.10 -0.42
CA GLY A 177 -17.63 9.06 0.29
C GLY A 177 -17.58 8.11 1.49
N VAL A 178 -16.52 8.20 2.29
CA VAL A 178 -16.25 7.33 3.44
C VAL A 178 -15.87 8.15 4.67
N ARG A 179 -15.73 7.50 5.83
CA ARG A 179 -15.16 8.10 7.04
C ARG A 179 -13.81 7.47 7.36
N VAL A 180 -12.90 8.27 7.87
CA VAL A 180 -11.63 7.82 8.45
C VAL A 180 -11.61 8.28 9.91
N ALA A 181 -11.78 7.33 10.82
CA ALA A 181 -11.67 7.57 12.25
C ALA A 181 -10.17 7.66 12.62
N ARG A 182 -9.71 8.87 12.93
CA ARG A 182 -8.28 9.16 13.14
C ARG A 182 -7.97 9.19 14.63
N SER A 183 -6.94 8.45 15.05
CA SER A 183 -6.34 8.56 16.39
C SER A 183 -4.90 9.06 16.25
N TYR A 184 -4.70 10.34 16.59
CA TYR A 184 -3.38 10.96 16.64
C TYR A 184 -2.87 10.96 18.07
N ASN A 185 -1.79 10.22 18.33
CA ASN A 185 -1.20 10.19 19.67
C ASN A 185 0.29 9.84 19.62
N GLY A 186 0.94 9.83 20.78
CA GLY A 186 2.29 9.28 20.92
C GLY A 186 2.29 7.79 20.57
N CYS A 187 3.23 7.35 19.74
CA CYS A 187 3.27 5.97 19.24
C CYS A 187 3.39 4.91 20.35
N GLY A 188 3.99 5.24 21.50
CA GLY A 188 3.96 4.35 22.68
C GLY A 188 2.55 4.13 23.25
N ILE A 189 1.70 5.17 23.25
CA ILE A 189 0.30 5.06 23.69
C ILE A 189 -0.50 4.23 22.68
N LEU A 190 -0.32 4.49 21.38
CA LEU A 190 -0.99 3.73 20.32
C LEU A 190 -0.60 2.25 20.36
N VAL A 191 0.69 1.94 20.57
CA VAL A 191 1.18 0.57 20.77
C VAL A 191 0.55 -0.06 22.01
N ALA A 192 0.47 0.66 23.14
CA ALA A 192 -0.17 0.15 24.35
C ALA A 192 -1.67 -0.13 24.15
N GLN A 193 -2.38 0.72 23.40
CA GLN A 193 -3.78 0.51 23.01
C GLN A 193 -3.95 -0.72 22.11
N MET A 194 -3.06 -0.91 21.13
CA MET A 194 -3.08 -2.09 20.27
C MET A 194 -2.82 -3.37 21.06
N LYS A 195 -1.83 -3.35 21.96
CA LYS A 195 -1.55 -4.49 22.86
C LYS A 195 -2.66 -4.78 23.86
N SER A 196 -3.54 -3.81 24.14
CA SER A 196 -4.73 -4.01 24.98
C SER A 196 -5.99 -4.40 24.19
N GLY A 197 -5.86 -4.64 22.87
CA GLY A 197 -6.91 -5.18 22.02
C GLY A 197 -7.61 -4.17 21.11
N GLN A 198 -7.20 -2.91 21.10
CA GLN A 198 -7.72 -1.92 20.14
C GLN A 198 -6.97 -2.02 18.82
N HIS A 199 -7.56 -2.68 17.82
CA HIS A 199 -6.89 -2.92 16.54
C HIS A 199 -7.42 -1.97 15.46
N PRO A 200 -6.68 -0.92 15.06
CA PRO A 200 -7.07 -0.08 13.93
C PRO A 200 -6.89 -0.84 12.61
N ASP A 201 -7.57 -0.42 11.55
CA ASP A 201 -7.41 -0.99 10.22
C ASP A 201 -6.03 -0.68 9.63
N ALA A 202 -5.45 0.48 9.97
CA ALA A 202 -4.11 0.85 9.57
C ALA A 202 -3.36 1.61 10.66
N TYR A 203 -2.03 1.50 10.62
CA TYR A 203 -1.12 2.18 11.54
C TYR A 203 -0.01 2.90 10.77
N PHE A 204 0.13 4.20 11.01
CA PHE A 204 1.21 5.04 10.53
C PHE A 204 2.14 5.40 11.72
N ALA A 205 3.21 4.61 11.89
CA ALA A 205 4.08 4.74 13.04
C ALA A 205 5.02 5.94 12.94
N CYS A 206 5.42 6.47 14.10
CA CYS A 206 6.39 7.56 14.22
C CYS A 206 7.81 7.10 13.84
N ASP A 207 8.09 5.81 14.07
CA ASP A 207 9.36 5.16 13.78
C ASP A 207 9.17 3.65 13.59
N VAL A 208 10.10 3.01 12.87
CA VAL A 208 10.15 1.55 12.66
C VAL A 208 10.16 0.76 13.96
N GLU A 209 10.76 1.27 15.04
CA GLU A 209 10.79 0.60 16.34
C GLU A 209 9.40 0.46 16.98
N PHE A 210 8.48 1.40 16.73
CA PHE A 210 7.10 1.27 17.21
C PHE A 210 6.28 0.31 16.34
N MET A 211 6.54 0.25 15.04
CA MET A 211 5.91 -0.73 14.15
C MET A 211 6.33 -2.16 14.51
N LYS A 212 7.63 -2.39 14.80
CA LYS A 212 8.15 -3.70 15.22
C LYS A 212 7.42 -4.27 16.44
N GLN A 213 7.05 -3.41 17.39
CA GLN A 213 6.37 -3.81 18.63
C GLN A 213 4.96 -4.39 18.46
N VAL A 214 4.34 -4.21 17.30
CA VAL A 214 2.99 -4.69 16.97
C VAL A 214 2.93 -5.38 15.60
N SER A 215 4.09 -5.70 15.03
CA SER A 215 4.24 -6.18 13.64
C SER A 215 3.48 -7.48 13.35
N GLU A 216 3.22 -8.28 14.39
CA GLU A 216 2.41 -9.51 14.32
C GLU A 216 0.95 -9.25 13.93
N LEU A 217 0.42 -8.06 14.22
CA LEU A 217 -0.96 -7.67 13.89
C LEU A 217 -1.10 -7.25 12.41
N PHE A 218 -0.02 -6.71 11.83
CA PHE A 218 -0.04 -6.03 10.54
C PHE A 218 0.59 -6.85 9.42
N GLY A 219 0.17 -6.58 8.18
CA GLY A 219 0.88 -7.02 6.98
C GLY A 219 2.27 -6.38 6.86
N PRO A 220 2.97 -6.61 5.74
CA PRO A 220 4.23 -5.92 5.48
C PRO A 220 4.09 -4.40 5.62
N ALA A 221 5.01 -3.79 6.35
CA ALA A 221 5.05 -2.34 6.52
C ALA A 221 5.85 -1.69 5.38
N THR A 222 5.42 -0.52 4.93
CA THR A 222 6.10 0.28 3.91
C THR A 222 6.60 1.57 4.55
N GLU A 223 7.90 1.83 4.46
CA GLU A 223 8.49 3.12 4.85
C GLU A 223 7.97 4.20 3.89
N VAL A 224 7.50 5.33 4.45
CA VAL A 224 6.80 6.38 3.69
C VAL A 224 7.56 7.70 3.73
N SER A 225 8.06 8.06 4.91
CA SER A 225 8.75 9.32 5.15
C SER A 225 9.83 9.17 6.20
N GLN A 226 10.70 10.15 6.28
CA GLN A 226 11.67 10.34 7.34
C GLN A 226 11.48 11.69 7.99
N ASN A 227 11.83 11.75 9.28
CA ASN A 227 11.91 12.97 10.05
C ASN A 227 13.24 12.95 10.82
N GLU A 228 14.02 14.01 10.68
CA GLU A 228 15.39 14.07 11.21
C GLU A 228 15.45 14.91 12.48
N LEU A 229 16.19 14.43 13.48
CA LEU A 229 16.62 15.26 14.60
C LEU A 229 17.66 16.26 14.13
N VAL A 230 17.40 17.53 14.42
CA VAL A 230 18.29 18.65 14.15
C VAL A 230 18.55 19.41 15.45
N ILE A 231 19.60 20.21 15.44
CA ILE A 231 19.84 21.20 16.48
C ILE A 231 19.24 22.52 16.00
N LEU A 232 18.15 22.93 16.61
CA LEU A 232 17.52 24.23 16.37
C LEU A 232 18.25 25.31 17.17
N VAL A 233 18.56 26.42 16.50
CA VAL A 233 19.25 27.58 17.09
C VAL A 233 18.54 28.87 16.65
N PRO A 234 18.69 29.98 17.39
CA PRO A 234 18.21 31.29 16.92
C PRO A 234 18.82 31.67 15.57
N LYS A 235 18.07 32.43 14.77
CA LYS A 235 18.49 32.88 13.44
C LYS A 235 19.89 33.49 13.46
N GLY A 236 20.71 33.11 12.49
CA GLY A 236 22.11 33.50 12.37
C GLY A 236 23.07 32.71 13.25
N ASN A 237 22.57 31.73 14.02
CA ASN A 237 23.35 30.83 14.88
C ASN A 237 24.37 31.59 15.77
N PRO A 238 23.90 32.44 16.71
CA PRO A 238 24.76 33.35 17.47
C PRO A 238 25.79 32.63 18.36
N ARG A 239 25.55 31.36 18.70
CA ARG A 239 26.44 30.51 19.49
C ARG A 239 27.39 29.64 18.64
N GLN A 240 27.35 29.80 17.31
CA GLN A 240 28.24 29.10 16.36
C GLN A 240 28.20 27.57 16.51
N ILE A 241 27.01 27.01 16.72
CA ILE A 241 26.83 25.57 16.88
C ILE A 241 26.89 24.91 15.50
N ALA A 242 27.84 24.01 15.29
CA ALA A 242 28.00 23.27 14.04
C ALA A 242 27.61 21.78 14.19
N GLY A 243 27.49 21.28 15.42
CA GLY A 243 27.04 19.91 15.68
C GLY A 243 26.88 19.60 17.16
N LEU A 244 26.66 18.32 17.48
CA LEU A 244 26.38 17.86 18.85
C LEU A 244 27.50 18.19 19.84
N GLN A 245 28.76 18.19 19.39
CA GLN A 245 29.90 18.53 20.24
C GLN A 245 29.81 19.96 20.78
N ASP A 246 29.26 20.90 20.01
CA ASP A 246 29.12 22.29 20.43
C ASP A 246 28.04 22.50 21.50
N LEU A 247 27.14 21.52 21.67
CA LEU A 247 26.18 21.53 22.78
C LEU A 247 26.87 21.37 24.14
N THR A 248 28.15 21.00 24.20
CA THR A 248 28.94 20.94 25.44
C THR A 248 29.62 22.27 25.79
N GLN A 249 29.46 23.33 24.99
CA GLN A 249 30.05 24.63 25.29
C GLN A 249 29.50 25.20 26.60
N GLN A 250 30.38 25.71 27.47
CA GLN A 250 29.97 26.17 28.80
C GLN A 250 28.98 27.35 28.73
N GLY A 251 27.95 27.30 29.57
CA GLY A 251 26.96 28.36 29.69
C GLY A 251 25.91 28.39 28.57
N LEU A 252 25.81 27.31 27.79
CA LEU A 252 24.75 27.12 26.81
C LEU A 252 23.47 26.62 27.52
N ARG A 253 22.31 27.18 27.18
CA ARG A 253 21.00 26.68 27.64
C ARG A 253 20.39 25.79 26.57
N VAL A 254 20.48 24.48 26.76
CA VAL A 254 19.99 23.48 25.81
C VAL A 254 18.62 22.96 26.26
N GLY A 255 17.69 22.81 25.32
CA GLY A 255 16.43 22.11 25.54
C GLY A 255 16.33 20.80 24.74
N ILE A 256 15.77 19.77 25.34
CA ILE A 256 15.53 18.47 24.67
C ILE A 256 14.12 17.93 24.95
N GLY A 257 13.72 16.92 24.19
CA GLY A 257 12.53 16.13 24.53
C GLY A 257 12.75 15.28 25.78
N HIS A 258 11.73 15.13 26.62
CA HIS A 258 11.80 14.24 27.78
C HIS A 258 11.67 12.78 27.33
N GLU A 259 12.69 11.97 27.61
CA GLU A 259 12.84 10.59 27.10
C GLU A 259 11.66 9.66 27.40
N LYS A 260 11.03 9.84 28.57
CA LYS A 260 9.89 9.00 29.01
C LYS A 260 8.53 9.52 28.54
N GLN A 261 8.47 10.71 27.93
CA GLN A 261 7.22 11.36 27.55
C GLN A 261 7.04 11.47 26.03
N CYS A 262 8.12 11.44 25.24
CA CYS A 262 8.04 11.50 23.78
C CYS A 262 9.15 10.70 23.07
N ALA A 263 8.85 10.22 21.87
CA ALA A 263 9.79 9.49 21.02
C ALA A 263 11.04 10.32 20.69
N MET A 264 10.85 11.61 20.37
CA MET A 264 11.93 12.56 20.09
C MET A 264 12.97 12.58 21.22
N GLY A 265 12.54 12.68 22.48
CA GLY A 265 13.43 12.68 23.63
C GLY A 265 14.20 11.38 23.81
N TRP A 266 13.54 10.23 23.58
CA TRP A 266 14.21 8.93 23.63
C TRP A 266 15.28 8.80 22.53
N ILE A 267 14.95 9.21 21.31
CA ILE A 267 15.91 9.21 20.19
C ILE A 267 17.06 10.18 20.49
N THR A 268 16.79 11.39 20.99
CA THR A 268 17.82 12.36 21.38
C THR A 268 18.81 11.76 22.37
N GLN A 269 18.34 11.08 23.43
CA GLN A 269 19.22 10.44 24.41
C GLN A 269 20.05 9.30 23.79
N LYS A 270 19.45 8.51 22.88
CA LYS A 270 20.17 7.48 22.13
C LYS A 270 21.26 8.08 21.24
N THR A 271 20.95 9.18 20.53
CA THR A 271 21.91 9.93 19.71
C THR A 271 23.06 10.48 20.57
N PHE A 272 22.79 10.99 21.76
CA PHE A 272 23.83 11.45 22.69
C PHE A 272 24.70 10.29 23.20
N ALA A 273 24.10 9.14 23.49
CA ALA A 273 24.80 7.96 23.97
C ALA A 273 25.75 7.38 22.91
N GLU A 274 25.30 7.31 21.65
CA GLU A 274 26.10 6.81 20.52
C GLU A 274 27.35 7.65 20.26
N THR A 275 27.29 8.95 20.57
CA THR A 275 28.44 9.87 20.45
C THR A 275 29.33 9.92 21.69
N GLY A 276 28.91 9.31 22.81
CA GLY A 276 29.60 9.42 24.09
C GLY A 276 29.53 10.81 24.73
N LEU A 277 28.64 11.69 24.25
CA LEU A 277 28.53 13.09 24.70
C LEU A 277 27.48 13.31 25.79
N THR A 278 26.69 12.29 26.14
CA THR A 278 25.54 12.40 27.06
C THR A 278 25.86 13.23 28.30
N THR A 279 26.85 12.83 29.11
CA THR A 279 27.15 13.53 30.37
C THR A 279 27.41 15.01 30.16
N LYS A 280 28.25 15.36 29.18
CA LYS A 280 28.66 16.75 28.91
C LYS A 280 27.53 17.59 28.34
N ILE A 281 26.69 17.04 27.46
CA ILE A 281 25.54 17.77 26.91
C ILE A 281 24.51 17.99 28.02
N MET A 282 24.25 16.97 28.84
CA MET A 282 23.26 17.04 29.92
C MET A 282 23.60 18.08 30.99
N GLU A 283 24.88 18.44 31.19
CA GLU A 283 25.27 19.57 32.05
C GLU A 283 24.71 20.92 31.58
N ASN A 284 24.48 21.07 30.27
CA ASN A 284 23.91 22.28 29.66
C ASN A 284 22.40 22.17 29.39
N VAL A 285 21.78 21.00 29.62
CA VAL A 285 20.34 20.83 29.43
C VAL A 285 19.60 21.51 30.58
N THR A 286 18.90 22.58 30.26
CA THR A 286 18.14 23.39 31.23
C THR A 286 16.66 23.04 31.29
N VAL A 287 16.12 22.45 30.21
CA VAL A 287 14.72 22.01 30.14
C VAL A 287 14.58 20.69 29.40
N GLN A 288 13.62 19.88 29.84
CA GLN A 288 13.15 18.71 29.11
C GLN A 288 11.63 18.82 28.96
N THR A 289 11.13 18.70 27.73
CA THR A 289 9.70 18.98 27.44
C THR A 289 9.00 17.77 26.81
N PRO A 290 7.68 17.64 26.94
CA PRO A 290 6.93 16.54 26.34
C PRO A 290 6.78 16.66 24.81
N THR A 291 7.05 17.82 24.20
CA THR A 291 6.80 18.06 22.77
C THR A 291 7.85 18.99 22.14
N GLY A 292 8.13 18.82 20.85
CA GLY A 292 9.05 19.69 20.10
C GLY A 292 8.57 21.14 20.01
N ASP A 293 7.27 21.38 19.91
CA ASP A 293 6.71 22.74 19.79
C ASP A 293 7.00 23.60 21.03
N MET A 294 7.07 22.98 22.22
CA MET A 294 7.48 23.68 23.44
C MET A 294 8.95 24.12 23.39
N LEU A 295 9.84 23.34 22.77
CA LEU A 295 11.24 23.72 22.57
C LEU A 295 11.35 24.87 21.58
N VAL A 296 10.61 24.81 20.47
CA VAL A 296 10.55 25.87 19.45
C VAL A 296 10.07 27.18 20.07
N ASN A 297 9.01 27.14 20.88
CA ASN A 297 8.51 28.32 21.56
C ASN A 297 9.54 28.92 22.53
N GLN A 298 10.26 28.09 23.29
CA GLN A 298 11.29 28.57 24.21
C GLN A 298 12.54 29.15 23.52
N LEU A 299 12.89 28.63 22.34
CA LEU A 299 13.90 29.24 21.48
C LEU A 299 13.43 30.62 20.99
N ARG A 300 12.18 30.73 20.55
CA ARG A 300 11.59 32.00 20.08
C ARG A 300 11.53 33.07 21.18
N THR A 301 11.31 32.68 22.44
CA THR A 301 11.32 33.61 23.58
C THR A 301 12.72 33.93 24.12
N GLY A 302 13.79 33.35 23.55
CA GLY A 302 15.17 33.55 24.00
C GLY A 302 15.51 32.84 25.32
N SER A 303 14.65 31.90 25.74
CA SER A 303 14.84 31.11 26.97
C SER A 303 15.92 30.03 26.78
N LEU A 304 16.11 29.57 25.55
CA LEU A 304 17.12 28.59 25.15
C LEU A 304 18.08 29.17 24.11
N ASP A 305 19.31 28.66 24.10
CA ASP A 305 20.33 28.97 23.10
C ASP A 305 20.36 27.92 21.98
N ALA A 306 19.94 26.69 22.28
CA ALA A 306 19.79 25.60 21.33
C ALA A 306 18.73 24.59 21.80
N ALA A 307 18.13 23.85 20.88
CA ALA A 307 17.31 22.70 21.22
C ALA A 307 17.52 21.53 20.24
N VAL A 308 17.40 20.30 20.72
CA VAL A 308 17.33 19.12 19.84
C VAL A 308 15.88 18.76 19.62
N ALA A 309 15.42 18.88 18.38
CA ALA A 309 14.04 18.61 17.98
C ALA A 309 13.99 18.02 16.56
N TYR A 310 12.80 17.62 16.09
CA TYR A 310 12.66 17.25 14.69
C TYR A 310 12.68 18.48 13.77
N LEU A 311 13.18 18.30 12.54
CA LEU A 311 13.17 19.35 11.52
C LEU A 311 11.76 19.89 11.25
N SER A 312 10.77 18.99 11.21
CA SER A 312 9.35 19.35 11.08
C SER A 312 8.82 20.27 12.18
N ASN A 313 9.37 20.23 13.41
CA ASN A 313 8.96 21.20 14.44
C ASN A 313 9.36 22.64 14.10
N ALA A 314 10.41 22.83 13.30
CA ALA A 314 10.83 24.14 12.82
C ALA A 314 10.12 24.56 11.52
N ALA A 315 9.22 23.75 10.97
CA ALA A 315 8.41 24.12 9.82
C ALA A 315 7.66 25.43 10.14
N GLY A 316 7.72 26.39 9.21
CA GLY A 316 7.14 27.73 9.40
C GLY A 316 7.86 28.65 10.39
N SER A 317 9.01 28.25 10.96
CA SER A 317 9.81 29.08 11.90
C SER A 317 11.15 29.55 11.32
N ALA A 318 11.35 29.42 10.01
CA ALA A 318 12.61 29.72 9.32
C ALA A 318 13.06 31.19 9.41
N ASP A 319 12.13 32.11 9.68
CA ASP A 319 12.45 33.53 9.91
C ASP A 319 13.12 33.77 11.28
N PHE A 320 12.92 32.85 12.23
CA PHE A 320 13.36 33.00 13.62
C PHE A 320 14.45 32.00 14.02
N LEU A 321 14.49 30.85 13.37
CA LEU A 321 15.35 29.73 13.73
C LEU A 321 16.14 29.25 12.51
N ASP A 322 17.36 28.77 12.76
CA ASP A 322 18.12 27.95 11.83
C ASP A 322 18.20 26.51 12.37
N ALA A 323 18.29 25.53 11.47
CA ALA A 323 18.43 24.12 11.80
C ALA A 323 19.83 23.62 11.39
N VAL A 324 20.57 23.11 12.36
CA VAL A 324 21.89 22.49 12.16
C VAL A 324 21.70 20.98 12.10
N GLN A 325 22.11 20.35 10.99
CA GLN A 325 21.98 18.91 10.78
C GLN A 325 22.87 18.11 11.73
N ILE A 326 22.36 16.96 12.19
CA ILE A 326 23.13 15.99 12.96
C ILE A 326 23.71 14.95 12.00
N GLN A 327 24.97 15.11 11.62
CA GLN A 327 25.61 14.27 10.61
C GLN A 327 26.20 12.98 11.18
N GLY A 328 26.15 11.90 10.39
CA GLY A 328 26.88 10.66 10.67
C GLY A 328 26.29 9.76 11.77
N ILE A 329 25.07 10.04 12.23
CA ILE A 329 24.42 9.27 13.31
C ILE A 329 23.08 8.75 12.80
N PRO A 330 23.01 7.52 12.26
CA PRO A 330 21.80 6.99 11.64
C PRO A 330 20.57 7.00 12.55
N CYS A 331 20.75 6.83 13.86
CA CYS A 331 19.64 6.84 14.80
C CYS A 331 18.96 8.21 14.97
N SER A 332 19.56 9.31 14.48
CA SER A 332 18.94 10.64 14.52
C SER A 332 17.79 10.78 13.51
N VAL A 333 17.63 9.83 12.59
CA VAL A 333 16.57 9.83 11.58
C VAL A 333 15.49 8.84 11.99
N ALA A 334 14.27 9.34 12.22
CA ALA A 334 13.10 8.52 12.44
C ALA A 334 12.46 8.20 11.08
N THR A 335 12.18 6.93 10.81
CA THR A 335 11.52 6.50 9.57
C THR A 335 10.08 6.10 9.87
N GLN A 336 9.09 6.71 9.23
CA GLN A 336 7.68 6.48 9.48
C GLN A 336 7.12 5.41 8.53
N PRO A 337 6.82 4.19 9.02
CA PRO A 337 6.17 3.16 8.21
C PRO A 337 4.65 3.19 8.32
N TRP A 338 3.99 2.83 7.23
CA TRP A 338 2.57 2.52 7.14
C TRP A 338 2.36 1.01 7.05
N ALA A 339 1.36 0.47 7.75
CA ALA A 339 0.94 -0.91 7.58
C ALA A 339 -0.59 -1.09 7.76
N VAL A 340 -1.14 -2.09 7.08
CA VAL A 340 -2.57 -2.47 7.16
C VAL A 340 -2.72 -3.71 8.03
N LEU A 341 -3.72 -3.71 8.92
CA LEU A 341 -4.02 -4.82 9.82
C LEU A 341 -4.42 -6.06 9.01
N ARG A 342 -3.82 -7.23 9.30
CA ARG A 342 -4.10 -8.48 8.55
C ARG A 342 -5.58 -8.88 8.61
N ALA A 343 -6.18 -8.66 9.77
CA ALA A 343 -7.57 -8.97 10.07
C ALA A 343 -8.55 -7.84 9.71
N SER A 344 -8.10 -6.74 9.12
CA SER A 344 -8.99 -5.63 8.73
C SER A 344 -10.11 -6.14 7.82
N LYS A 345 -11.31 -5.60 8.01
CA LYS A 345 -12.48 -5.79 7.14
C LYS A 345 -12.52 -4.77 6.00
N HIS A 346 -11.56 -3.85 5.98
CA HIS A 346 -11.48 -2.69 5.10
C HIS A 346 -10.08 -2.60 4.44
N SER A 347 -9.46 -3.75 4.16
CA SER A 347 -8.09 -3.82 3.63
C SER A 347 -7.93 -3.13 2.28
N HIS A 348 -8.92 -3.22 1.39
CA HIS A 348 -8.87 -2.53 0.09
C HIS A 348 -9.05 -1.03 0.27
N LEU A 349 -9.96 -0.59 1.12
CA LEU A 349 -10.12 0.82 1.46
C LEU A 349 -8.84 1.40 2.09
N ALA A 350 -8.19 0.68 3.00
CA ALA A 350 -6.91 1.05 3.59
C ALA A 350 -5.79 1.17 2.54
N ALA A 351 -5.73 0.24 1.58
CA ALA A 351 -4.78 0.29 0.47
C ALA A 351 -5.02 1.49 -0.45
N ARG A 352 -6.29 1.86 -0.72
CA ARG A 352 -6.61 3.08 -1.48
C ARG A 352 -6.21 4.34 -0.73
N LEU A 353 -6.43 4.41 0.59
CA LEU A 353 -5.95 5.53 1.41
C LEU A 353 -4.43 5.63 1.35
N PHE A 354 -3.71 4.50 1.46
CA PHE A 354 -2.27 4.49 1.31
C PHE A 354 -1.81 4.99 -0.06
N GLY A 355 -2.48 4.58 -1.14
CA GLY A 355 -2.23 5.12 -2.47
C GLY A 355 -2.44 6.64 -2.58
N ARG A 356 -3.38 7.20 -1.81
CA ARG A 356 -3.58 8.66 -1.73
C ARG A 356 -2.50 9.35 -0.90
N ILE A 357 -2.05 8.75 0.21
CA ILE A 357 -0.87 9.20 0.97
C ILE A 357 0.38 9.24 0.08
N GLN A 358 0.51 8.30 -0.86
CA GLN A 358 1.61 8.27 -1.82
C GLN A 358 1.50 9.26 -2.98
N SER A 359 0.38 9.99 -3.13
CA SER A 359 0.19 10.92 -4.24
C SER A 359 1.12 12.12 -4.17
N ALA A 360 1.51 12.67 -5.33
CA ALA A 360 2.45 13.79 -5.43
C ALA A 360 2.06 14.98 -4.53
N GLU A 361 0.77 15.33 -4.51
CA GLU A 361 0.20 16.37 -3.63
C GLU A 361 0.49 16.09 -2.15
N SER A 362 0.30 14.85 -1.70
CA SER A 362 0.63 14.47 -0.32
C SER A 362 2.14 14.54 -0.08
N GLN A 363 2.97 14.13 -1.05
CA GLN A 363 4.43 14.24 -0.91
C GLN A 363 4.89 15.70 -0.75
N GLU A 364 4.28 16.63 -1.48
CA GLU A 364 4.53 18.07 -1.37
C GLU A 364 4.16 18.60 0.03
N ILE A 365 3.02 18.18 0.59
CA ILE A 365 2.61 18.55 1.94
C ILE A 365 3.62 18.00 2.97
N PHE A 366 4.03 16.74 2.87
CA PHE A 366 5.07 16.17 3.74
C PHE A 366 6.37 16.99 3.68
N ALA A 367 6.81 17.36 2.47
CA ALA A 367 8.01 18.16 2.29
C ALA A 367 7.87 19.58 2.90
N ALA A 368 6.72 20.22 2.72
CA ALA A 368 6.41 21.52 3.32
C ALA A 368 6.41 21.48 4.85
N GLU A 369 5.94 20.38 5.43
CA GLU A 369 5.96 20.10 6.87
C GLU A 369 7.33 19.62 7.38
N GLY A 370 8.38 19.61 6.55
CA GLY A 370 9.75 19.31 6.95
C GLY A 370 10.09 17.82 7.03
N PHE A 371 9.23 16.95 6.50
CA PHE A 371 9.54 15.53 6.31
C PHE A 371 10.29 15.31 5.00
N ARG A 372 11.12 14.28 4.95
CA ARG A 372 11.63 13.76 3.69
C ARG A 372 10.79 12.60 3.22
N TRP A 373 10.30 12.69 2.00
CA TRP A 373 9.65 11.55 1.38
C TRP A 373 10.66 10.40 1.23
N GLN A 374 10.27 9.19 1.64
CA GLN A 374 11.07 7.99 1.48
C GLN A 374 10.13 6.87 1.04
N LEU A 375 10.07 6.61 -0.26
CA LEU A 375 9.60 5.32 -0.73
C LEU A 375 10.81 4.48 -1.09
N SER A 376 11.00 3.35 -0.42
CA SER A 376 11.83 2.29 -0.98
C SER A 376 11.11 1.77 -2.24
N ALA A 377 11.85 1.61 -3.34
CA ALA A 377 11.35 1.11 -4.63
C ALA A 377 10.97 -0.39 -4.57
N GLY A 378 10.24 -0.82 -3.52
CA GLY A 378 9.86 -2.20 -3.26
C GLY A 378 8.46 -2.58 -3.71
N VAL A 379 7.70 -1.67 -4.33
CA VAL A 379 6.30 -1.93 -4.73
C VAL A 379 6.01 -1.55 -6.21
N GLU A 380 7.02 -1.14 -6.98
CA GLU A 380 6.86 -1.05 -8.44
C GLU A 380 6.74 -2.45 -9.09
N SER A 381 7.29 -3.50 -8.44
CA SER A 381 7.15 -4.88 -8.93
C SER A 381 5.73 -5.45 -8.86
N ALA A 382 4.82 -4.83 -8.09
CA ALA A 382 3.41 -5.23 -8.06
C ALA A 382 2.56 -4.49 -9.12
N ARG A 383 3.02 -3.33 -9.61
CA ARG A 383 2.37 -2.60 -10.72
C ARG A 383 2.84 -3.10 -12.08
N GLU A 384 4.14 -3.39 -12.23
CA GLU A 384 4.69 -3.96 -13.47
C GLU A 384 4.25 -5.42 -13.71
N ALA A 385 3.85 -6.17 -12.67
CA ALA A 385 3.21 -7.48 -12.87
C ALA A 385 1.76 -7.40 -13.40
N SER A 386 1.19 -6.18 -13.54
CA SER A 386 -0.13 -5.93 -14.10
C SER A 386 -0.13 -5.21 -15.45
N GLU A 387 1.03 -4.73 -15.92
CA GLU A 387 1.20 -4.10 -17.23
C GLU A 387 2.00 -5.03 -18.15
N VAL A 388 1.28 -5.71 -19.06
CA VAL A 388 1.91 -6.34 -20.23
C VAL A 388 2.46 -5.20 -21.11
N PRO A 389 3.76 -5.18 -21.47
CA PRO A 389 4.27 -4.18 -22.39
C PRO A 389 3.67 -4.45 -23.78
N GLY A 390 2.72 -3.62 -24.19
CA GLY A 390 2.32 -3.51 -25.59
C GLY A 390 3.37 -2.72 -26.35
N SER A 391 4.24 -3.42 -27.08
CA SER A 391 5.07 -2.79 -28.11
C SER A 391 4.46 -3.05 -29.49
N VAL A 392 3.78 -2.03 -30.00
CA VAL A 392 3.51 -1.85 -31.42
C VAL A 392 4.80 -1.33 -32.06
N GLN A 393 5.45 -2.22 -32.83
CA GLN A 393 5.97 -2.08 -34.21
C GLN A 393 6.77 -0.83 -34.66
N PRO A 394 7.62 -0.98 -35.70
CA PRO A 394 7.17 -1.16 -37.09
C PRO A 394 7.18 -2.59 -37.61
#